data_AF-A0A0S7BZG3-F1
#
_entry.id   AF-A0A0S7BZG3-F1
#
_cell.length_a   1.000
_cell.length_b   1.000
_cell.length_c   1.000
_cell.angle_alpha   90.00
_cell.angle_beta   90.00
_cell.angle_gamma   90.00
#
_symmetry.space_group_name_H-M   'P 1'
#
loop_
_entity.id
_entity.type
_entity.pdbx_description
1 polymer ?
#
loop_
_entity_poly.entity_id
_entity_poly.type
_entity_poly.pdbx_seq_one_letter_code
_entity_poly.pdbx_strand_id
1 'polypeptide(L)'
;MKRLLLSLILAGLMQGFVHAQKIFSCENRYDADFKVYVVKNRYDADLLVYKVSNRYDVDTDGRWYFVENRYDADKKIWFAENRYDADLLIFFVENRYDAGWRNRSKMHLVF
;
A
#
# COMPACT_ATOMS: atom_id res chain seq x y z
N MET A 1 29.22 -28.65 14.77
CA MET A 1 29.47 -27.48 13.90
C MET A 1 28.64 -27.49 12.62
N LYS A 2 28.63 -28.58 11.83
CA LYS A 2 27.84 -28.66 10.57
C LYS A 2 26.31 -28.45 10.74
N ARG A 3 25.72 -28.95 11.84
CA ARG A 3 24.30 -28.77 12.15
C ARG A 3 23.92 -27.31 12.51
N LEU A 4 24.84 -26.57 13.14
CA LEU A 4 24.67 -25.14 13.47
C LEU A 4 24.77 -24.24 12.23
N LEU A 5 25.64 -24.61 11.28
CA LEU A 5 25.75 -23.96 9.97
C LEU A 5 24.47 -24.16 9.13
N LEU A 6 23.90 -25.36 9.13
CA LEU A 6 22.64 -25.65 8.44
C LEU A 6 21.44 -24.87 9.01
N SER A 7 21.37 -24.70 10.34
CA SER A 7 20.33 -23.87 10.97
C SER A 7 20.49 -22.37 10.68
N LEU A 8 21.71 -21.88 10.53
CA LEU A 8 21.97 -20.47 10.18
C LEU A 8 21.56 -20.16 8.72
N ILE A 9 21.79 -21.12 7.81
CA ILE A 9 21.41 -21.01 6.39
C ILE A 9 19.88 -21.05 6.25
N LEU A 10 19.20 -21.89 7.04
CA LEU A 10 17.73 -21.99 7.01
C LEU A 10 17.04 -20.72 7.59
N ALA A 11 17.64 -20.10 8.61
CA ALA A 11 17.14 -18.83 9.17
C ALA A 11 17.27 -17.65 8.19
N GLY A 12 18.25 -17.68 7.28
CA GLY A 12 18.43 -16.65 6.25
C GLY A 12 17.40 -16.66 5.12
N LEU A 13 16.65 -17.75 4.94
CA LEU A 13 15.63 -17.90 3.89
C LEU A 13 14.27 -17.30 4.24
N MET A 14 14.09 -16.79 5.46
CA MET A 14 12.87 -16.13 5.93
C MET A 14 12.94 -14.61 5.79
N GLN A 15 13.63 -14.09 4.76
CA GLN A 15 13.54 -12.66 4.46
C GLN A 15 12.13 -12.38 3.95
N GLY A 16 11.34 -11.69 4.77
CA GLY A 16 9.96 -11.34 4.46
C GLY A 16 9.89 -10.60 3.13
N PHE A 17 8.97 -11.04 2.26
CA PHE A 17 8.62 -10.31 1.05
C PHE A 17 8.18 -8.91 1.45
N VAL A 18 8.99 -7.90 1.16
CA VAL A 18 8.52 -6.51 1.20
C VAL A 18 7.42 -6.44 0.15
N HIS A 19 6.17 -6.35 0.59
CA HIS A 19 5.03 -6.24 -0.32
C HIS A 19 5.08 -4.84 -0.93
N ALA A 20 5.73 -4.76 -2.09
CA ALA A 20 5.67 -3.59 -2.95
C ALA A 20 4.21 -3.18 -3.18
N GLN A 21 3.95 -1.87 -3.29
CA GLN A 21 2.61 -1.32 -3.47
C GLN A 21 2.52 -0.62 -4.83
N LYS A 22 2.59 -1.41 -5.90
CA LYS A 22 2.17 -0.99 -7.23
C LYS A 22 0.64 -0.96 -7.25
N ILE A 23 0.07 0.22 -7.42
CA ILE A 23 -1.37 0.46 -7.34
C ILE A 23 -1.92 0.70 -8.74
N PHE A 24 -2.97 -0.01 -9.12
CA PHE A 24 -3.74 0.30 -10.31
C PHE A 24 -5.08 0.94 -9.94
N SER A 25 -5.42 2.04 -10.60
CA SER A 25 -6.71 2.71 -10.43
C SER A 25 -7.72 2.11 -11.40
N CYS A 26 -8.66 1.33 -10.89
CA CYS A 26 -9.78 0.79 -11.65
C CYS A 26 -10.85 1.85 -11.91
N GLU A 27 -11.55 1.72 -13.03
CA GLU A 27 -12.73 2.54 -13.34
C GLU A 27 -14.01 1.98 -12.70
N ASN A 28 -14.06 0.67 -12.47
CA ASN A 28 -15.21 -0.03 -11.89
C ASN A 28 -14.95 -0.47 -10.45
N ARG A 29 -15.84 -0.11 -9.53
CA ARG A 29 -15.78 -0.49 -8.10
C ARG A 29 -15.75 -2.00 -7.84
N TYR A 30 -16.27 -2.82 -8.76
CA TYR A 30 -16.31 -4.28 -8.62
C TYR A 30 -15.00 -4.95 -9.03
N ASP A 31 -14.10 -4.24 -9.71
CA ASP A 31 -12.78 -4.74 -10.10
C ASP A 31 -11.69 -4.46 -9.05
N ALA A 32 -12.01 -3.67 -8.03
CA ALA A 32 -11.07 -3.23 -7.00
C ALA A 32 -10.98 -4.24 -5.85
N ASP A 33 -9.77 -4.39 -5.31
CA ASP A 33 -9.53 -5.15 -4.09
C ASP A 33 -10.09 -4.41 -2.87
N PHE A 34 -10.01 -3.07 -2.88
CA PHE A 34 -10.65 -2.19 -1.91
C PHE A 34 -10.88 -0.79 -2.48
N LYS A 35 -11.79 -0.04 -1.87
CA LYS A 35 -12.18 1.31 -2.30
C LYS A 35 -11.50 2.35 -1.42
N VAL A 36 -11.03 3.43 -2.04
CA VAL A 36 -10.37 4.54 -1.36
C VAL A 36 -11.16 5.82 -1.51
N TYR A 37 -11.20 6.65 -0.47
CA TYR A 37 -11.72 8.02 -0.57
C TYR A 37 -10.63 9.01 -0.19
N VAL A 38 -10.40 10.01 -1.03
CA VAL A 38 -9.41 11.06 -0.79
C VAL A 38 -10.03 12.13 0.10
N VAL A 39 -9.60 12.20 1.36
CA VAL A 39 -10.10 13.21 2.30
C VAL A 39 -9.47 14.57 2.05
N LYS A 40 -10.16 15.64 2.45
CA LYS A 40 -9.68 17.03 2.31
C LYS A 40 -8.71 17.44 3.41
N ASN A 41 -8.70 16.73 4.55
CA ASN A 41 -7.87 17.05 5.70
C ASN A 41 -7.05 15.82 6.10
N ARG A 42 -5.73 16.00 6.26
CA ARG A 42 -4.81 14.91 6.66
C ARG A 42 -5.16 14.27 8.00
N TYR A 43 -5.90 14.97 8.87
CA TYR A 43 -6.32 14.44 10.17
C TYR A 43 -7.41 13.38 10.07
N ASP A 44 -8.17 13.37 8.98
CA ASP A 44 -9.29 12.45 8.75
C ASP A 44 -8.88 11.13 8.10
N ALA A 45 -7.63 11.04 7.63
CA ALA A 45 -7.13 9.91 6.88
C ALA A 45 -6.80 8.72 7.78
N ASP A 46 -7.02 7.52 7.25
CA ASP A 46 -6.49 6.27 7.79
C ASP A 46 -5.02 6.07 7.37
N LEU A 47 -4.66 6.54 6.16
CA LEU A 47 -3.32 6.43 5.58
C LEU A 47 -2.90 7.74 4.90
N LEU A 48 -1.72 8.24 5.21
CA LEU A 48 -1.07 9.31 4.46
C LEU A 48 -0.27 8.68 3.31
N VAL A 49 -0.60 9.05 2.07
CA VAL A 49 -0.04 8.43 0.87
C VAL A 49 0.90 9.39 0.17
N TYR A 50 2.14 8.98 -0.04
CA TYR A 50 3.08 9.65 -0.93
C TYR A 50 3.12 8.93 -2.27
N LYS A 51 2.83 9.64 -3.36
CA LYS A 51 2.94 9.09 -4.72
C LYS A 51 4.40 9.10 -5.16
N VAL A 52 4.99 7.92 -5.31
CA VAL A 52 6.37 7.79 -5.79
C VAL A 52 6.43 7.76 -7.32
N SER A 53 7.56 8.19 -7.88
CA SER A 53 7.85 8.16 -9.31
C SER A 53 8.63 6.92 -9.75
N ASN A 54 9.20 6.17 -8.80
CA ASN A 54 10.00 4.99 -9.05
C ASN A 54 9.32 3.76 -8.43
N ARG A 55 9.12 2.71 -9.23
CA ARG A 55 8.54 1.43 -8.80
C ARG A 55 9.30 0.73 -7.67
N TYR A 56 10.57 1.09 -7.46
CA TYR A 56 11.40 0.52 -6.40
C TYR A 56 11.31 1.30 -5.08
N ASP A 57 10.71 2.49 -5.07
CA ASP A 57 10.62 3.37 -3.89
C ASP A 57 9.31 3.18 -3.10
N VAL A 58 8.64 2.05 -3.27
CA VAL A 58 7.34 1.73 -2.64
C VAL A 58 7.49 1.05 -1.28
N ASP A 59 6.44 1.13 -0.46
CA ASP A 59 6.29 0.34 0.76
C ASP A 59 4.81 0.21 1.18
N THR A 60 4.58 -0.56 2.24
CA THR A 60 3.27 -0.73 2.85
C THR A 60 2.88 0.41 3.79
N ASP A 61 3.78 1.34 4.08
CA ASP A 61 3.58 2.49 4.97
C ASP A 61 3.17 3.77 4.20
N GLY A 62 2.63 3.61 2.99
CA GLY A 62 1.99 4.70 2.25
C GLY A 62 2.80 5.25 1.07
N ARG A 63 3.90 4.60 0.65
CA ARG A 63 4.57 4.94 -0.62
C ARG A 63 3.98 4.13 -1.77
N TRP A 64 3.13 4.78 -2.56
CA TRP A 64 2.39 4.14 -3.65
C TRP A 64 2.94 4.51 -5.02
N TYR A 65 3.20 3.50 -5.85
CA TYR A 65 3.56 3.69 -7.25
C TYR A 65 2.35 3.34 -8.12
N PHE A 66 1.82 4.31 -8.86
CA PHE A 66 0.66 4.07 -9.71
C PHE A 66 1.09 3.51 -11.06
N VAL A 67 0.56 2.36 -11.43
CA VAL A 67 0.79 1.70 -12.72
C VAL A 67 -0.41 1.90 -13.65
N GLU A 68 -0.16 1.89 -14.96
CA GLU A 68 -1.19 2.02 -16.00
C GLU A 68 -1.79 0.69 -16.43
N ASN A 69 -1.11 -0.44 -16.17
CA ASN A 69 -1.58 -1.77 -16.53
C ASN A 69 -2.00 -2.55 -15.29
N ARG A 70 -3.24 -3.05 -15.28
CA ARG A 70 -3.81 -3.82 -14.16
C ARG A 70 -3.03 -5.08 -13.82
N TYR A 71 -2.28 -5.64 -14.77
CA TYR A 71 -1.48 -6.86 -14.56
C TYR A 71 -0.13 -6.56 -13.89
N ASP A 72 0.31 -5.30 -13.87
CA ASP A 72 1.52 -4.86 -13.18
C ASP A 72 1.25 -4.49 -11.71
N ALA A 73 -0.01 -4.45 -11.30
CA ALA A 73 -0.42 -3.98 -9.98
C ALA A 73 -0.34 -5.09 -8.93
N ASP A 74 0.07 -4.71 -7.72
CA ASP A 74 -0.02 -5.55 -6.54
C ASP A 74 -1.40 -5.42 -5.88
N LYS A 75 -1.99 -4.20 -5.94
CA LYS A 75 -3.38 -3.93 -5.53
C LYS A 75 -4.11 -3.09 -6.57
N LYS A 76 -5.41 -3.35 -6.70
CA LYS A 76 -6.36 -2.59 -7.52
C LYS A 76 -7.26 -1.80 -6.58
N ILE A 77 -7.33 -0.49 -6.79
CA ILE A 77 -8.19 0.38 -6.00
C ILE A 77 -9.20 1.07 -6.90
N TRP A 78 -10.33 1.41 -6.31
CA TRP A 78 -11.30 2.30 -6.94
C TRP A 78 -11.46 3.55 -6.07
N PHE A 79 -11.40 4.72 -6.70
CA PHE A 79 -11.58 6.00 -6.01
C PHE A 79 -13.08 6.28 -5.84
N ALA A 80 -13.55 6.21 -4.61
CA ALA A 80 -14.92 6.51 -4.25
C ALA A 80 -15.22 8.01 -4.31
N GLU A 81 -16.45 8.33 -4.72
CA GLU A 81 -16.97 9.70 -4.73
C GLU A 81 -17.45 10.15 -3.34
N ASN A 82 -17.72 9.20 -2.44
CA ASN A 82 -18.20 9.47 -1.08
C ASN A 82 -17.40 8.66 -0.03
N ARG A 83 -17.16 9.28 1.13
CA ARG A 83 -16.47 8.69 2.28
C ARG A 83 -17.13 7.39 2.75
N TYR A 84 -18.45 7.31 2.71
CA TYR A 84 -19.20 6.16 3.23
C TYR A 84 -19.06 4.90 2.36
N ASP A 85 -18.67 5.06 1.09
CA ASP A 85 -18.46 3.95 0.16
C ASP A 85 -17.04 3.37 0.20
N ALA A 86 -16.12 4.02 0.93
CA ALA A 86 -14.72 3.66 0.95
C ALA A 86 -14.36 2.75 2.14
N ASP A 87 -13.48 1.79 1.85
CA ASP A 87 -12.90 0.91 2.85
C ASP A 87 -11.72 1.62 3.55
N LEU A 88 -10.96 2.44 2.81
CA LEU A 88 -9.79 3.17 3.29
C LEU A 88 -9.86 4.66 2.97
N LEU A 89 -9.58 5.50 3.97
CA LEU A 89 -9.50 6.94 3.78
C LEU A 89 -8.05 7.37 3.62
N ILE A 90 -7.74 8.05 2.52
CA ILE A 90 -6.38 8.46 2.21
C ILE A 90 -6.24 9.97 2.10
N PHE A 91 -5.06 10.48 2.42
CA PHE A 91 -4.68 11.86 2.11
C PHE A 91 -3.34 11.85 1.40
N PHE A 92 -3.26 12.46 0.22
CA PHE A 92 -2.00 12.55 -0.52
C PHE A 92 -1.10 13.63 0.08
N VAL A 93 0.14 13.25 0.39
CA VAL A 93 1.17 14.15 0.92
C VAL A 93 2.24 14.41 -0.14
N GLU A 94 2.92 15.55 -0.02
CA GLU A 94 3.96 15.98 -0.96
C GLU A 94 5.37 15.49 -0.58
N ASN A 95 5.57 15.11 0.67
CA ASN A 95 6.87 14.65 1.18
C ASN A 95 6.77 13.18 1.60
N ARG A 96 7.73 12.36 1.14
CA ARG A 96 7.81 10.93 1.49
C ARG A 96 7.88 10.68 2.99
N TYR A 97 8.46 11.61 3.76
CA TYR A 97 8.58 11.48 5.21
C TYR A 97 7.26 11.70 5.96
N ASP A 98 6.24 12.24 5.29
CA ASP A 98 4.89 12.40 5.84
C ASP A 98 4.00 11.17 5.59
N ALA A 99 4.43 10.21 4.76
CA ALA A 99 3.67 8.99 4.50
C ALA A 99 3.62 8.12 5.77
N GLY A 100 2.49 7.47 5.99
CA GLY A 100 2.34 6.61 7.15
C GLY A 100 0.90 6.30 7.53
N TRP A 101 0.71 5.14 8.16
CA TRP A 101 -0.57 4.76 8.76
C TRP A 101 -0.92 5.64 9.96
N ARG A 102 -2.13 6.20 9.91
CA ARG A 102 -2.79 6.81 11.06
C ARG A 102 -3.72 5.83 11.76
N ASN A 103 -4.32 4.91 10.99
CA ASN A 103 -5.19 3.85 11.49
C ASN A 103 -4.65 2.48 11.12
N ARG A 104 -3.87 1.88 12.02
CA ARG A 104 -3.22 0.58 11.79
C ARG A 104 -4.19 -0.59 11.71
N SER A 105 -5.43 -0.47 12.22
CA SER A 105 -6.43 -1.55 12.14
C SER A 105 -6.81 -1.91 10.69
N LYS A 106 -6.63 -0.96 9.75
CA LYS A 106 -6.94 -1.12 8.33
C LYS A 106 -5.77 -1.56 7.45
N MET A 107 -4.59 -1.80 8.04
CA MET A 107 -3.40 -2.23 7.30
C MET A 107 -3.66 -3.48 6.45
N HIS A 108 -4.49 -4.40 6.94
CA HIS A 108 -4.85 -5.65 6.25
C HIS A 108 -5.41 -5.47 4.82
N LEU A 109 -5.90 -4.27 4.45
CA LEU A 109 -6.33 -3.98 3.08
C LEU A 109 -5.17 -3.93 2.08
N VAL A 110 -3.98 -3.53 2.54
CA VAL A 110 -2.78 -3.27 1.73
C VAL A 110 -1.81 -4.45 1.75
N PHE A 111 -1.77 -5.24 2.83
CA PHE A 111 -0.93 -6.44 2.94
C PHE A 111 -1.46 -7.64 2.16
#